data_AF-A0A7S3PKW7-F1
#
_entry.id   AF-A0A7S3PKW7-F1
#
_cell.length_a   1.000
_cell.length_b   1.000
_cell.length_c   1.000
_cell.angle_alpha   90.00
_cell.angle_beta   90.00
_cell.angle_gamma   90.00
#
_symmetry.space_group_name_H-M   'P 1'
#
loop_
_entity.id
_entity.type
_entity.pdbx_description
1 polymer ?
#
loop_
_entity_poly.entity_id
_entity_poly.type
_entity_poly.pdbx_seq_one_letter_code
_entity_poly.pdbx_strand_id
1 'polypeptide(L)'
;MKRKELSIINVTGFRPCIDLHRGRVKQIVGSTLTDKTNDENLVTNFESEKSSKEFALLYKNDKLRGGHIIKLGPGNDEAALAALEAYPGGMQVGGGIKPDNALKYLDAGASHVIVTSYVFHNGQIDFDRLDELEKVVGKDRLVLDLSCRSKPGSDSYFVVTDRWQKYTDLEISPENLQKLANYCVEFLVHGVDVEGMRIGIMEDLVEKLGEWSPIPVTYAGGARSLADLELVKKLGKGKVDITVGSALDIFGGDLSYEKVVQWHDSQHKDSDDEYERSLAMAAEAALAAAFASEKAIEVAEKTKQSYNVLKSLPCQQTRLKSV
;
A
#
# COMPACT_ATOMS: atom_id res chain seq x y z
N MET A 1 27.57 9.74 10.55
CA MET A 1 26.22 9.61 11.13
C MET A 1 25.24 9.39 10.00
N LYS A 2 24.71 8.17 9.84
CA LYS A 2 23.62 7.91 8.89
C LYS A 2 22.42 8.73 9.37
N ARG A 3 21.88 9.62 8.53
CA ARG A 3 20.55 10.19 8.76
C ARG A 3 19.62 8.97 8.90
N LYS A 4 19.01 8.79 10.07
CA LYS A 4 17.83 7.93 10.16
C LYS A 4 16.85 8.54 9.17
N GLU A 5 16.58 7.84 8.07
CA GLU A 5 15.39 8.13 7.27
C GLU A 5 14.23 8.14 8.26
N LEU A 6 13.62 9.30 8.41
CA LEU A 6 12.32 9.41 9.06
C LEU A 6 11.43 8.46 8.28
N SER A 7 11.04 7.34 8.90
CA SER A 7 10.04 6.45 8.35
C SER A 7 8.82 7.32 8.07
N ILE A 8 8.53 7.57 6.80
CA ILE A 8 7.22 8.07 6.41
C ILE A 8 6.26 7.08 7.04
N ILE A 9 5.44 7.57 7.97
CA ILE A 9 4.37 6.75 8.54
C ILE A 9 3.48 6.45 7.35
N ASN A 10 3.60 5.24 6.80
CA ASN A 10 2.63 4.78 5.83
C ASN A 10 1.30 4.67 6.58
N VAL A 11 0.31 5.32 6.02
CA VAL A 11 -1.04 5.36 6.55
C VAL A 11 -1.91 4.54 5.62
N THR A 12 -2.55 3.51 6.15
CA THR A 12 -3.57 2.76 5.42
C THR A 12 -4.65 3.71 4.90
N GLY A 13 -4.90 3.68 3.60
CA GLY A 13 -5.90 4.49 2.91
C GLY A 13 -6.83 3.68 2.02
N PHE A 14 -7.86 4.36 1.53
CA PHE A 14 -8.75 3.83 0.50
C PHE A 14 -8.14 4.06 -0.89
N ARG A 15 -8.09 2.99 -1.69
CA ARG A 15 -7.68 3.03 -3.10
C ARG A 15 -8.91 2.77 -3.97
N PRO A 16 -9.35 3.75 -4.80
CA PRO A 16 -10.54 3.56 -5.63
C PRO A 16 -10.25 2.64 -6.82
N CYS A 17 -11.28 1.95 -7.33
CA CYS A 17 -11.14 1.09 -8.52
C CYS A 17 -12.10 1.47 -9.64
N ILE A 18 -11.72 1.16 -10.89
CA ILE A 18 -12.57 1.24 -12.07
C ILE A 18 -12.37 -0.04 -12.89
N ASP A 19 -13.29 -0.99 -12.75
CA ASP A 19 -13.26 -2.22 -13.53
C ASP A 19 -14.00 -2.01 -14.86
N LEU A 20 -13.31 -2.36 -15.95
CA LEU A 20 -13.80 -2.15 -17.31
C LEU A 20 -14.06 -3.49 -17.98
N HIS A 21 -15.26 -3.65 -18.53
CA HIS A 21 -15.60 -4.77 -19.39
C HIS A 21 -16.37 -4.28 -20.62
N ARG A 22 -15.83 -4.56 -21.82
CA ARG A 22 -16.35 -4.07 -23.11
C ARG A 22 -16.53 -2.55 -23.15
N GLY A 23 -15.57 -1.81 -22.56
CA GLY A 23 -15.55 -0.35 -22.54
C GLY A 23 -16.51 0.30 -21.55
N ARG A 24 -17.17 -0.49 -20.70
CA ARG A 24 -18.15 -0.03 -19.71
C ARG A 24 -17.63 -0.29 -18.30
N VAL A 25 -17.94 0.61 -17.38
CA VAL A 25 -17.63 0.42 -15.95
C VAL A 25 -18.59 -0.62 -15.39
N LYS A 26 -18.05 -1.74 -14.92
CA LYS A 26 -18.84 -2.84 -14.34
C LYS A 26 -18.26 -3.26 -13.01
N GLN A 27 -19.10 -3.76 -12.12
CA GLN A 27 -18.65 -4.54 -10.97
C GLN A 27 -19.15 -5.97 -11.17
N ILE A 28 -18.24 -6.94 -11.10
CA ILE A 28 -18.54 -8.35 -11.32
C ILE A 28 -18.18 -9.19 -10.09
N VAL A 29 -18.75 -10.38 -9.98
CA VAL A 29 -18.23 -11.41 -9.07
C VAL A 29 -17.17 -12.17 -9.83
N GLY A 30 -15.89 -11.92 -9.56
CA GLY A 30 -14.85 -12.35 -10.51
C GLY A 30 -14.71 -13.87 -10.65
N SER A 31 -15.23 -14.68 -9.72
CA SER A 31 -15.23 -16.15 -9.83
C SER A 31 -16.12 -16.68 -10.95
N THR A 32 -16.95 -15.80 -11.51
CA THR A 32 -17.89 -16.09 -12.61
C THR A 32 -17.33 -15.72 -13.98
N LEU A 33 -16.12 -15.15 -14.04
CA LEU A 33 -15.48 -14.74 -15.28
C LEU A 33 -14.88 -15.97 -16.01
N THR A 34 -15.28 -16.22 -17.27
CA THR A 34 -14.80 -17.39 -18.06
C THR A 34 -14.28 -17.04 -19.45
N ASP A 35 -13.33 -17.81 -20.00
CA ASP A 35 -12.73 -17.58 -21.33
C ASP A 35 -13.65 -17.85 -22.53
N LYS A 36 -14.85 -18.38 -22.30
CA LYS A 36 -15.81 -18.59 -23.39
C LYS A 36 -16.35 -17.22 -23.82
N THR A 37 -16.47 -17.02 -25.13
CA THR A 37 -16.93 -15.77 -25.78
C THR A 37 -18.34 -15.34 -25.38
N ASN A 38 -19.08 -16.21 -24.70
CA ASN A 38 -20.43 -15.93 -24.21
C ASN A 38 -20.36 -15.62 -22.71
N ASP A 39 -20.72 -14.39 -22.35
CA ASP A 39 -20.85 -13.91 -20.96
C ASP A 39 -22.03 -14.56 -20.22
N GLU A 40 -22.56 -15.70 -20.69
CA GLU A 40 -23.79 -16.34 -20.19
C GLU A 40 -23.76 -16.64 -18.68
N ASN A 41 -22.57 -16.78 -18.10
CA ASN A 41 -22.38 -17.06 -16.68
C ASN A 41 -21.79 -15.88 -15.89
N LEU A 42 -21.53 -14.72 -16.51
CA LEU A 42 -20.91 -13.59 -15.84
C LEU A 42 -21.91 -12.91 -14.91
N VAL A 43 -21.68 -12.99 -13.60
CA VAL A 43 -22.51 -12.30 -12.61
C VAL A 43 -22.02 -10.85 -12.49
N THR A 44 -22.85 -9.93 -12.95
CA THR A 44 -22.62 -8.49 -12.88
C THR A 44 -23.40 -7.94 -11.68
N ASN A 45 -22.68 -7.43 -10.68
CA ASN A 45 -23.24 -6.71 -9.55
C ASN A 45 -23.80 -5.35 -10.00
N PHE A 46 -23.15 -4.70 -10.96
CA PHE A 46 -23.52 -3.38 -11.46
C PHE A 46 -22.91 -3.09 -12.83
N GLU A 47 -23.66 -2.40 -13.68
CA GLU A 47 -23.14 -1.75 -14.88
C GLU A 47 -23.52 -0.27 -14.83
N SER A 48 -22.53 0.61 -14.93
CA SER A 48 -22.77 2.04 -14.82
C SER A 48 -23.22 2.66 -16.15
N GLU A 49 -24.11 3.64 -16.05
CA GLU A 49 -24.35 4.59 -17.14
C GLU A 49 -23.22 5.62 -17.27
N LYS A 50 -22.51 5.89 -16.16
CA LYS A 50 -21.36 6.81 -16.14
C LYS A 50 -20.17 6.18 -16.85
N SER A 51 -19.42 7.03 -17.55
CA SER A 51 -18.17 6.66 -18.20
C SER A 51 -17.03 6.49 -17.18
N SER A 52 -16.00 5.73 -17.56
CA SER A 52 -14.76 5.61 -16.80
C SER A 52 -14.09 6.96 -16.52
N LYS A 53 -14.19 7.89 -17.46
CA LYS A 53 -13.74 9.29 -17.34
C LYS A 53 -14.43 10.02 -16.18
N GLU A 54 -15.75 9.84 -16.04
CA GLU A 54 -16.52 10.49 -14.96
C GLU A 54 -16.13 9.95 -13.59
N PHE A 55 -15.87 8.64 -13.45
CA PHE A 55 -15.33 8.08 -12.21
C PHE A 55 -13.92 8.59 -11.90
N ALA A 56 -13.03 8.68 -12.90
CA ALA A 56 -11.69 9.23 -12.69
C ALA A 56 -11.74 10.70 -12.25
N LEU A 57 -12.66 11.51 -12.80
CA LEU A 57 -12.87 12.89 -12.37
C LEU A 57 -13.44 12.99 -10.96
N LEU A 58 -14.35 12.08 -10.58
CA LEU A 58 -14.85 11.98 -9.20
C LEU A 58 -13.67 11.75 -8.24
N TYR A 59 -12.86 10.72 -8.47
CA TYR A 59 -11.71 10.40 -7.62
C TYR A 59 -10.66 11.52 -7.59
N LYS A 60 -10.50 12.25 -8.70
CA LYS A 60 -9.64 13.43 -8.77
C LYS A 60 -10.14 14.57 -7.88
N ASN A 61 -11.43 14.85 -7.91
CA ASN A 61 -12.03 15.92 -7.09
C ASN A 61 -11.88 15.61 -5.60
N ASP A 62 -11.95 14.33 -5.25
CA ASP A 62 -11.74 13.83 -3.88
C ASP A 62 -10.26 13.54 -3.56
N LYS A 63 -9.33 13.86 -4.48
CA LYS A 63 -7.88 13.73 -4.34
C LYS A 63 -7.38 12.31 -4.01
N LEU A 64 -8.18 11.29 -4.30
CA LEU A 64 -7.80 9.90 -4.10
C LEU A 64 -6.73 9.52 -5.13
N ARG A 65 -5.60 8.95 -4.72
CA ARG A 65 -4.49 8.55 -5.62
C ARG A 65 -4.15 7.08 -5.45
N GLY A 66 -3.48 6.52 -6.47
CA GLY A 66 -3.06 5.11 -6.49
C GLY A 66 -4.23 4.12 -6.60
N GLY A 67 -5.42 4.62 -6.92
CA GLY A 67 -6.50 3.75 -7.38
C GLY A 67 -6.15 3.10 -8.72
N HIS A 68 -6.87 2.04 -9.08
CA HIS A 68 -6.54 1.23 -10.26
C HIS A 68 -7.71 1.10 -11.23
N ILE A 69 -7.38 1.06 -12.53
CA ILE A 69 -8.29 0.74 -13.61
C ILE A 69 -7.95 -0.68 -14.10
N ILE A 70 -8.89 -1.62 -14.03
CA ILE A 70 -8.65 -3.01 -14.45
C ILE A 70 -9.42 -3.31 -15.73
N LYS A 71 -8.69 -3.65 -16.80
CA LYS A 71 -9.27 -4.08 -18.07
C LYS A 71 -9.58 -5.57 -18.05
N LEU A 72 -10.87 -5.91 -17.88
CA LEU A 72 -11.37 -7.27 -17.87
C LEU A 72 -11.71 -7.72 -19.30
N GLY A 73 -10.72 -8.29 -19.99
CA GLY A 73 -10.87 -8.76 -21.37
C GLY A 73 -10.70 -7.66 -22.44
N PRO A 74 -11.05 -7.97 -23.71
CA PRO A 74 -10.86 -7.04 -24.83
C PRO A 74 -11.89 -5.90 -24.84
N GLY A 75 -11.62 -4.87 -25.66
CA GLY A 75 -12.55 -3.75 -25.88
C GLY A 75 -12.54 -2.66 -24.81
N ASN A 76 -11.53 -2.63 -23.94
CA ASN A 76 -11.46 -1.70 -22.80
C ASN A 76 -10.46 -0.55 -22.99
N ASP A 77 -9.66 -0.57 -24.05
CA ASP A 77 -8.52 0.34 -24.23
C ASP A 77 -8.94 1.81 -24.27
N GLU A 78 -9.94 2.16 -25.06
CA GLU A 78 -10.43 3.55 -25.19
C GLU A 78 -10.96 4.07 -23.85
N ALA A 79 -11.74 3.26 -23.13
CA ALA A 79 -12.28 3.61 -21.82
C ALA A 79 -11.17 3.76 -20.76
N ALA A 80 -10.13 2.93 -20.81
CA ALA A 80 -8.99 3.05 -19.91
C ALA A 80 -8.22 4.35 -20.18
N LEU A 81 -7.90 4.65 -21.44
CA LEU A 81 -7.21 5.88 -21.84
C LEU A 81 -7.99 7.13 -21.40
N ALA A 82 -9.32 7.15 -21.63
CA ALA A 82 -10.17 8.27 -21.26
C ALA A 82 -10.17 8.55 -19.73
N ALA A 83 -10.08 7.51 -18.91
CA ALA A 83 -9.98 7.64 -17.45
C ALA A 83 -8.60 8.16 -17.02
N LEU A 84 -7.52 7.64 -17.62
CA LEU A 84 -6.15 8.07 -17.36
C LEU A 84 -5.94 9.55 -17.71
N GLU A 85 -6.43 9.98 -18.87
CA GLU A 85 -6.35 11.37 -19.32
C GLU A 85 -7.13 12.34 -18.42
N ALA A 86 -8.24 11.88 -17.81
CA ALA A 86 -9.01 12.68 -16.86
C ALA A 86 -8.26 12.94 -15.56
N TYR A 87 -7.45 11.97 -15.12
CA TYR A 87 -6.65 12.08 -13.90
C TYR A 87 -5.19 11.64 -14.08
N PRO A 88 -4.38 12.45 -14.81
CA PRO A 88 -2.98 12.14 -15.05
C PRO A 88 -2.20 12.01 -13.73
N GLY A 89 -1.47 10.91 -13.58
CA GLY A 89 -0.71 10.56 -12.39
C GLY A 89 -1.58 10.21 -11.16
N GLY A 90 -2.90 10.11 -11.30
CA GLY A 90 -3.82 9.75 -10.23
C GLY A 90 -4.09 8.26 -10.12
N MET A 91 -4.24 7.59 -11.28
CA MET A 91 -4.65 6.19 -11.38
C MET A 91 -3.54 5.29 -11.92
N GLN A 92 -3.60 4.01 -11.57
CA GLN A 92 -2.83 2.91 -12.15
C GLN A 92 -3.69 2.18 -13.19
N VAL A 93 -3.10 1.35 -14.05
CA VAL A 93 -3.87 0.53 -15.00
C VAL A 93 -3.34 -0.88 -15.17
N GLY A 94 -4.25 -1.86 -15.15
CA GLY A 94 -3.97 -3.29 -15.34
C GLY A 94 -4.84 -3.94 -16.41
N GLY A 95 -4.57 -5.21 -16.67
CA GLY A 95 -5.30 -6.04 -17.63
C GLY A 95 -4.65 -6.08 -19.01
N GLY A 96 -3.85 -7.14 -19.25
CA GLY A 96 -3.16 -7.37 -20.51
C GLY A 96 -1.97 -6.44 -20.76
N ILE A 97 -1.36 -5.92 -19.69
CA ILE A 97 -0.11 -5.15 -19.76
C ILE A 97 1.04 -6.07 -20.16
N LYS A 98 1.82 -5.62 -21.14
CA LYS A 98 3.02 -6.28 -21.66
C LYS A 98 4.01 -5.22 -22.18
N PRO A 99 5.28 -5.56 -22.44
CA PRO A 99 6.31 -4.57 -22.78
C PRO A 99 5.95 -3.67 -23.97
N ASP A 100 5.26 -4.22 -24.98
CA ASP A 100 4.90 -3.48 -26.20
C ASP A 100 3.79 -2.43 -26.01
N ASN A 101 3.02 -2.48 -24.92
CA ASN A 101 1.86 -1.62 -24.70
C ASN A 101 1.94 -0.81 -23.41
N ALA A 102 2.86 -1.13 -22.49
CA ALA A 102 2.94 -0.47 -21.19
C ALA A 102 3.15 1.04 -21.32
N LEU A 103 4.06 1.47 -22.20
CA LEU A 103 4.37 2.89 -22.40
C LEU A 103 3.17 3.69 -22.89
N LYS A 104 2.33 3.11 -23.76
CA LYS A 104 1.09 3.75 -24.26
C LYS A 104 0.21 4.26 -23.10
N TYR A 105 0.09 3.48 -22.02
CA TYR A 105 -0.74 3.88 -20.88
C TYR A 105 -0.05 4.85 -19.94
N LEU A 106 1.26 4.70 -19.74
CA LEU A 106 2.04 5.67 -18.96
C LEU A 106 2.01 7.05 -19.62
N ASP A 107 2.19 7.12 -20.94
CA ASP A 107 2.13 8.35 -21.74
C ASP A 107 0.72 8.97 -21.70
N ALA A 108 -0.33 8.16 -21.59
CA ALA A 108 -1.71 8.62 -21.43
C ALA A 108 -2.05 9.11 -20.00
N GLY A 109 -1.10 9.04 -19.06
CA GLY A 109 -1.25 9.57 -17.71
C GLY A 109 -1.41 8.52 -16.61
N ALA A 110 -1.19 7.23 -16.87
CA ALA A 110 -1.08 6.26 -15.79
C ALA A 110 0.10 6.59 -14.88
N SER A 111 -0.15 6.59 -13.57
CA SER A 111 0.93 6.69 -12.58
C SER A 111 1.84 5.46 -12.63
N HIS A 112 1.23 4.28 -12.78
CA HIS A 112 1.89 2.98 -12.83
C HIS A 112 1.11 2.05 -13.77
N VAL A 113 1.79 1.01 -14.26
CA VAL A 113 1.13 -0.12 -14.91
C VAL A 113 1.15 -1.33 -13.98
N ILE A 114 0.05 -2.09 -14.02
CA ILE A 114 -0.17 -3.28 -13.20
C ILE A 114 -0.06 -4.49 -14.11
N VAL A 115 0.92 -5.34 -13.86
CA VAL A 115 1.09 -6.59 -14.59
C VAL A 115 0.45 -7.75 -13.85
N THR A 116 -0.28 -8.56 -14.60
CA THR A 116 -1.00 -9.74 -14.11
C THR A 116 -0.43 -10.99 -14.78
N SER A 117 -1.16 -11.61 -15.71
CA SER A 117 -0.83 -12.91 -16.31
C SER A 117 0.39 -12.92 -17.23
N TYR A 118 0.90 -11.77 -17.70
CA TYR A 118 2.06 -11.74 -18.61
C TYR A 118 3.29 -12.42 -18.00
N VAL A 119 3.55 -12.16 -16.72
CA VAL A 119 4.70 -12.66 -15.97
C VAL A 119 4.46 -14.04 -15.36
N PHE A 120 3.35 -14.70 -15.68
CA PHE A 120 3.08 -16.07 -15.28
C PHE A 120 3.02 -16.98 -16.49
N HIS A 121 3.79 -18.06 -16.46
CA HIS A 121 3.82 -19.07 -17.51
C HIS A 121 3.94 -20.46 -16.89
N ASN A 122 3.14 -21.41 -17.37
CA ASN A 122 3.12 -22.81 -16.89
C ASN A 122 2.95 -22.98 -15.37
N GLY A 123 2.20 -22.07 -14.72
CA GLY A 123 1.98 -22.14 -13.27
C GLY A 123 3.17 -21.63 -12.45
N GLN A 124 4.12 -20.94 -13.06
CA GLN A 124 5.26 -20.32 -12.37
C GLN A 124 5.39 -18.87 -12.81
N ILE A 125 6.03 -18.06 -11.97
CA ILE A 125 6.44 -16.74 -12.39
C ILE A 125 7.63 -16.85 -13.35
N ASP A 126 7.51 -16.17 -14.48
CA ASP A 126 8.54 -16.07 -15.52
C ASP A 126 9.37 -14.81 -15.26
N PHE A 127 10.53 -15.00 -14.62
CA PHE A 127 11.43 -13.89 -14.28
C PHE A 127 12.04 -13.22 -15.52
N ASP A 128 12.22 -13.94 -16.64
CA ASP A 128 12.75 -13.33 -17.86
C ASP A 128 11.75 -12.32 -18.43
N ARG A 129 10.45 -12.64 -18.40
CA ARG A 129 9.38 -11.70 -18.77
C ARG A 129 9.23 -10.53 -17.79
N LEU A 130 9.40 -10.80 -16.50
CA LEU A 130 9.37 -9.74 -15.49
C LEU A 130 10.54 -8.76 -15.69
N ASP A 131 11.75 -9.28 -15.93
CA ASP A 131 12.94 -8.48 -16.27
C ASP A 131 12.73 -7.65 -17.53
N GLU A 132 12.15 -8.24 -18.57
CA GLU A 132 11.85 -7.53 -19.82
C GLU A 132 10.89 -6.36 -19.58
N LEU A 133 9.81 -6.59 -18.83
CA LEU A 133 8.84 -5.55 -18.53
C LEU A 133 9.42 -4.46 -17.63
N GLU A 134 10.17 -4.84 -16.60
CA GLU A 134 10.85 -3.91 -15.70
C GLU A 134 11.83 -3.00 -16.47
N LYS A 135 12.60 -3.54 -17.42
CA LYS A 135 13.51 -2.74 -18.27
C LYS A 135 12.78 -1.67 -19.09
N VAL A 136 11.54 -1.93 -19.51
CA VAL A 136 10.74 -0.99 -20.29
C VAL A 136 10.05 0.04 -19.40
N VAL A 137 9.48 -0.39 -18.28
CA VAL A 137 8.62 0.44 -17.41
C VAL A 137 9.43 1.21 -16.36
N GLY A 138 10.46 0.55 -15.83
CA GLY A 138 11.18 0.88 -14.60
C GLY A 138 10.43 0.41 -13.36
N LYS A 139 11.14 -0.18 -12.39
CA LYS A 139 10.60 -0.60 -11.09
C LYS A 139 9.63 0.40 -10.44
N ASP A 140 9.99 1.68 -10.45
CA ASP A 140 9.24 2.75 -9.77
C ASP A 140 7.85 3.03 -10.37
N ARG A 141 7.51 2.41 -11.52
CA ARG A 141 6.21 2.53 -12.18
C ARG A 141 5.55 1.18 -12.46
N LEU A 142 6.08 0.11 -11.90
CA LEU A 142 5.56 -1.25 -12.05
C LEU A 142 4.89 -1.71 -10.76
N VAL A 143 3.68 -2.27 -10.89
CA VAL A 143 2.91 -2.91 -9.82
C VAL A 143 2.66 -4.36 -10.22
N LEU A 144 2.84 -5.28 -9.27
CA LEU A 144 2.51 -6.70 -9.48
C LEU A 144 1.14 -7.00 -8.89
N ASP A 145 0.23 -7.53 -9.71
CA ASP A 145 -1.05 -8.07 -9.24
C ASP A 145 -0.89 -9.54 -8.87
N LEU A 146 -1.10 -9.84 -7.60
CA LEU A 146 -1.03 -11.17 -7.02
C LEU A 146 -2.46 -11.57 -6.60
N SER A 147 -3.22 -12.16 -7.52
CA SER A 147 -4.52 -12.75 -7.21
C SER A 147 -4.34 -14.02 -6.39
N CYS A 148 -4.80 -14.03 -5.14
CA CYS A 148 -4.46 -15.04 -4.13
C CYS A 148 -5.69 -15.86 -3.71
N ARG A 149 -5.49 -17.17 -3.57
CA ARG A 149 -6.49 -18.12 -3.06
C ARG A 149 -5.84 -19.06 -2.04
N SER A 150 -6.56 -19.44 -0.98
CA SER A 150 -6.09 -20.45 -0.04
C SER A 150 -6.23 -21.85 -0.64
N LYS A 151 -5.26 -22.73 -0.38
CA LYS A 151 -5.44 -24.15 -0.71
C LYS A 151 -6.38 -24.79 0.31
N PRO A 152 -7.35 -25.62 -0.11
CA PRO A 152 -8.23 -26.32 0.83
C PRO A 152 -7.44 -27.08 1.91
N GLY A 153 -7.74 -26.78 3.19
CA GLY A 153 -7.07 -27.40 4.34
C GLY A 153 -5.67 -26.85 4.64
N SER A 154 -5.30 -25.68 4.10
CA SER A 154 -4.02 -25.03 4.33
C SER A 154 -4.21 -23.56 4.70
N ASP A 155 -3.32 -23.04 5.55
CA ASP A 155 -3.23 -21.62 5.91
C ASP A 155 -2.34 -20.82 4.93
N SER A 156 -1.91 -21.46 3.83
CA SER A 156 -1.08 -20.85 2.79
C SER A 156 -1.93 -20.32 1.63
N TYR A 157 -1.55 -19.15 1.14
CA TYR A 157 -2.13 -18.54 -0.07
C TYR A 157 -1.19 -18.69 -1.25
N PHE A 158 -1.75 -19.03 -2.40
CA PHE A 158 -1.02 -19.16 -3.64
C PHE A 158 -1.60 -18.21 -4.67
N VAL A 159 -0.72 -17.67 -5.51
CA VAL A 159 -1.16 -16.90 -6.67
C VAL A 159 -1.88 -17.83 -7.62
N VAL A 160 -3.05 -17.39 -8.11
CA VAL A 160 -3.85 -18.06 -9.12
C VAL A 160 -3.90 -17.22 -10.39
N THR A 161 -3.90 -17.92 -11.51
CA THR A 161 -3.91 -17.33 -12.86
C THR A 161 -5.08 -17.91 -13.64
N ASP A 162 -5.20 -17.53 -14.92
CA ASP A 162 -6.28 -17.98 -15.81
C ASP A 162 -7.67 -17.74 -15.19
N ARG A 163 -7.95 -16.49 -14.80
CA ARG A 163 -9.20 -16.07 -14.12
C ARG A 163 -9.48 -16.90 -12.86
N TRP A 164 -8.43 -17.14 -12.09
CA TRP A 164 -8.47 -17.81 -10.79
C TRP A 164 -8.71 -19.32 -10.84
N GLN A 165 -8.58 -19.92 -12.03
CA GLN A 165 -8.81 -21.35 -12.23
C GLN A 165 -7.56 -22.19 -11.98
N LYS A 166 -6.37 -21.61 -12.16
CA LYS A 166 -5.10 -22.34 -12.12
C LYS A 166 -4.19 -21.81 -11.01
N TYR A 167 -3.93 -22.65 -10.02
CA TYR A 167 -2.88 -22.39 -9.03
C TYR A 167 -1.51 -22.33 -9.71
N THR A 168 -0.69 -21.40 -9.22
CA THR A 168 0.74 -21.34 -9.48
C THR A 168 1.51 -21.94 -8.29
N ASP A 169 2.81 -22.16 -8.49
CA ASP A 169 3.74 -22.55 -7.44
C ASP A 169 4.20 -21.35 -6.58
N LEU A 170 3.72 -20.14 -6.88
CA LEU A 170 4.07 -18.92 -6.14
C LEU A 170 3.18 -18.79 -4.90
N GLU A 171 3.74 -19.16 -3.75
CA GLU A 171 3.15 -18.91 -2.43
C GLU A 171 3.36 -17.46 -1.99
N ILE A 172 2.37 -16.88 -1.31
CA ILE A 172 2.53 -15.63 -0.56
C ILE A 172 3.34 -15.93 0.70
N SER A 173 4.63 -15.61 0.66
CA SER A 173 5.58 -15.79 1.76
C SER A 173 6.51 -14.57 1.88
N PRO A 174 7.17 -14.36 3.03
CA PRO A 174 8.16 -13.29 3.19
C PRO A 174 9.25 -13.31 2.11
N GLU A 175 9.79 -14.49 1.79
CA GLU A 175 10.89 -14.66 0.84
C GLU A 175 10.45 -14.30 -0.59
N ASN A 176 9.26 -14.76 -0.99
CA ASN A 176 8.73 -14.48 -2.31
C ASN A 176 8.37 -12.99 -2.46
N LEU A 177 7.70 -12.38 -1.47
CA LEU A 177 7.41 -10.94 -1.49
C LEU A 177 8.71 -10.11 -1.51
N GLN A 178 9.73 -10.50 -0.74
CA GLN A 178 11.03 -9.85 -0.76
C GLN A 178 11.73 -9.96 -2.11
N LYS A 179 11.62 -11.10 -2.78
CA LYS A 179 12.18 -11.32 -4.11
C LYS A 179 11.48 -10.44 -5.15
N LEU A 180 10.15 -10.42 -5.14
CA LEU A 180 9.32 -9.67 -6.10
C LEU A 180 9.43 -8.16 -5.92
N ALA A 181 9.62 -7.68 -4.68
CA ALA A 181 9.81 -6.27 -4.37
C ALA A 181 11.08 -5.65 -4.99
N ASN A 182 11.94 -6.46 -5.61
CA ASN A 182 13.05 -5.94 -6.41
C ASN A 182 12.60 -5.42 -7.78
N TYR A 183 11.42 -5.81 -8.26
CA TYR A 183 10.91 -5.52 -9.61
C TYR A 183 9.76 -4.52 -9.64
N CYS A 184 9.05 -4.33 -8.53
CA CYS A 184 7.92 -3.42 -8.45
C CYS A 184 8.02 -2.48 -7.23
N VAL A 185 7.21 -1.42 -7.26
CA VAL A 185 7.08 -0.46 -6.16
C VAL A 185 5.88 -0.74 -5.25
N GLU A 186 4.92 -1.53 -5.72
CA GLU A 186 3.71 -1.90 -4.97
C GLU A 186 3.23 -3.32 -5.36
N PHE A 187 2.52 -3.98 -4.44
CA PHE A 187 1.71 -5.15 -4.72
C PHE A 187 0.21 -4.81 -4.70
N LEU A 188 -0.53 -5.22 -5.72
CA LEU A 188 -1.98 -5.28 -5.68
C LEU A 188 -2.40 -6.73 -5.41
N VAL A 189 -3.03 -7.00 -4.26
CA VAL A 189 -3.35 -8.36 -3.84
C VAL A 189 -4.86 -8.57 -3.84
N HIS A 190 -5.34 -9.43 -4.73
CA HIS A 190 -6.75 -9.78 -4.81
C HIS A 190 -7.09 -11.00 -3.95
N GLY A 191 -8.05 -10.86 -3.03
CA GLY A 191 -8.62 -11.96 -2.24
C GLY A 191 -9.70 -12.70 -3.01
N VAL A 192 -9.28 -13.65 -3.85
CA VAL A 192 -10.11 -14.29 -4.90
C VAL A 192 -11.40 -14.91 -4.37
N ASP A 193 -11.38 -15.52 -3.18
CA ASP A 193 -12.52 -16.27 -2.66
C ASP A 193 -13.67 -15.39 -2.17
N VAL A 194 -13.41 -14.11 -1.96
CA VAL A 194 -14.40 -13.13 -1.46
C VAL A 194 -14.64 -11.99 -2.44
N GLU A 195 -13.92 -11.97 -3.57
CA GLU A 195 -13.91 -10.85 -4.50
C GLU A 195 -15.29 -10.61 -5.16
N GLY A 196 -15.77 -9.38 -5.07
CA GLY A 196 -17.09 -8.99 -5.55
C GLY A 196 -18.27 -9.53 -4.74
N MET A 197 -18.06 -10.36 -3.71
CA MET A 197 -19.14 -11.02 -2.95
C MET A 197 -19.70 -10.18 -1.79
N ARG A 198 -18.98 -9.15 -1.33
CA ARG A 198 -19.39 -8.28 -0.20
C ARG A 198 -19.66 -9.06 1.11
N ILE A 199 -18.88 -10.12 1.37
CA ILE A 199 -19.05 -11.00 2.54
C ILE A 199 -18.04 -10.80 3.68
N GLY A 200 -17.12 -9.84 3.54
CA GLY A 200 -16.01 -9.60 4.44
C GLY A 200 -14.66 -9.90 3.79
N ILE A 201 -13.59 -9.38 4.39
CA ILE A 201 -12.21 -9.54 3.91
C ILE A 201 -11.63 -10.91 4.29
N MET A 202 -10.52 -11.28 3.67
CA MET A 202 -9.69 -12.41 4.10
C MET A 202 -8.69 -11.95 5.16
N GLU A 203 -9.12 -11.94 6.42
CA GLU A 203 -8.36 -11.37 7.56
C GLU A 203 -6.94 -11.93 7.68
N ASP A 204 -6.77 -13.25 7.63
CA ASP A 204 -5.46 -13.91 7.75
C ASP A 204 -4.51 -13.54 6.59
N LEU A 205 -5.03 -13.38 5.36
CA LEU A 205 -4.23 -12.88 4.25
C LEU A 205 -3.77 -11.44 4.51
N VAL A 206 -4.66 -10.56 4.98
CA VAL A 206 -4.31 -9.15 5.27
C VAL A 206 -3.25 -9.05 6.38
N GLU A 207 -3.37 -9.88 7.43
CA GLU A 207 -2.37 -9.95 8.51
C GLU A 207 -0.99 -10.37 7.95
N LYS A 208 -0.94 -11.45 7.16
CA LYS A 208 0.29 -11.90 6.49
C LYS A 208 0.92 -10.80 5.62
N LEU A 209 0.11 -10.05 4.85
CA LEU A 209 0.60 -8.96 4.02
C LEU A 209 1.20 -7.81 4.84
N GLY A 210 0.54 -7.42 5.93
CA GLY A 210 1.04 -6.37 6.83
C GLY A 210 2.33 -6.76 7.56
N GLU A 211 2.53 -8.07 7.78
CA GLU A 211 3.74 -8.61 8.38
C GLU A 211 4.91 -8.75 7.39
N TRP A 212 4.63 -9.28 6.21
CA TRP A 212 5.66 -9.84 5.34
C TRP A 212 6.04 -8.94 4.18
N SER A 213 5.17 -8.02 3.75
CA SER A 213 5.49 -7.18 2.60
C SER A 213 6.54 -6.12 2.94
N PRO A 214 7.63 -6.04 2.18
CA PRO A 214 8.66 -5.01 2.36
C PRO A 214 8.32 -3.68 1.66
N ILE A 215 7.29 -3.67 0.80
CA ILE A 215 6.82 -2.51 0.01
C ILE A 215 5.31 -2.33 0.22
N PRO A 216 4.73 -1.17 -0.17
CA PRO A 216 3.29 -0.94 -0.08
C PRO A 216 2.45 -2.05 -0.72
N VAL A 217 1.31 -2.33 -0.12
CA VAL A 217 0.34 -3.31 -0.61
C VAL A 217 -1.04 -2.69 -0.62
N THR A 218 -1.76 -2.86 -1.71
CA THR A 218 -3.20 -2.61 -1.78
C THR A 218 -3.94 -3.95 -1.77
N TYR A 219 -4.80 -4.18 -0.79
CA TYR A 219 -5.67 -5.34 -0.73
C TYR A 219 -7.02 -5.05 -1.39
N ALA A 220 -7.48 -5.97 -2.25
CA ALA A 220 -8.78 -5.88 -2.92
C ALA A 220 -9.55 -7.20 -2.77
N GLY A 221 -10.69 -7.19 -2.06
CA GLY A 221 -11.53 -8.39 -1.97
C GLY A 221 -12.50 -8.39 -0.80
N GLY A 222 -13.80 -8.52 -1.09
CA GLY A 222 -14.82 -8.87 -0.10
C GLY A 222 -15.28 -7.78 0.87
N ALA A 223 -14.60 -6.63 0.93
CA ALA A 223 -14.98 -5.50 1.77
C ALA A 223 -16.46 -5.11 1.57
N ARG A 224 -17.17 -4.87 2.69
CA ARG A 224 -18.61 -4.60 2.69
C ARG A 224 -19.02 -3.41 3.57
N SER A 225 -18.14 -2.95 4.45
CA SER A 225 -18.47 -1.95 5.47
C SER A 225 -17.24 -1.16 5.93
N LEU A 226 -17.44 -0.01 6.57
CA LEU A 226 -16.35 0.75 7.23
C LEU A 226 -15.59 -0.09 8.27
N ALA A 227 -16.25 -1.07 8.90
CA ALA A 227 -15.60 -1.95 9.85
C ALA A 227 -14.51 -2.82 9.18
N ASP A 228 -14.68 -3.18 7.91
CA ASP A 228 -13.65 -3.91 7.15
C ASP A 228 -12.43 -3.02 6.86
N LEU A 229 -12.62 -1.72 6.65
CA LEU A 229 -11.54 -0.77 6.42
C LEU A 229 -10.70 -0.60 7.71
N GLU A 230 -11.36 -0.49 8.86
CA GLU A 230 -10.70 -0.49 10.17
C GLU A 230 -9.97 -1.81 10.45
N LEU A 231 -10.56 -2.93 10.03
CA LEU A 231 -9.96 -4.24 10.20
C LEU A 231 -8.70 -4.39 9.34
N VAL A 232 -8.72 -3.93 8.08
CA VAL A 232 -7.52 -3.88 7.24
C VAL A 232 -6.45 -2.98 7.84
N LYS A 233 -6.80 -1.78 8.31
CA LYS A 233 -5.85 -0.89 9.00
C LYS A 233 -5.17 -1.60 10.18
N LYS A 234 -5.95 -2.27 11.01
CA LYS A 234 -5.46 -2.99 12.20
C LYS A 234 -4.59 -4.19 11.84
N LEU A 235 -5.10 -5.11 11.02
CA LEU A 235 -4.40 -6.36 10.66
C LEU A 235 -3.20 -6.09 9.75
N GLY A 236 -3.34 -5.15 8.81
CA GLY A 236 -2.29 -4.70 7.91
C GLY A 236 -1.23 -3.83 8.57
N LYS A 237 -1.34 -3.56 9.88
CA LYS A 237 -0.38 -2.78 10.69
C LYS A 237 -0.08 -1.40 10.09
N GLY A 238 -1.10 -0.76 9.50
CA GLY A 238 -0.97 0.54 8.82
C GLY A 238 -0.27 0.51 7.45
N LYS A 239 0.18 -0.66 6.97
CA LYS A 239 0.97 -0.80 5.73
C LYS A 239 0.19 -1.31 4.52
N VAL A 240 -1.04 -1.77 4.76
CA VAL A 240 -1.91 -2.32 3.73
C VAL A 240 -3.04 -1.34 3.48
N ASP A 241 -3.14 -0.85 2.26
CA ASP A 241 -4.27 -0.07 1.76
C ASP A 241 -5.43 -0.99 1.38
N ILE A 242 -6.63 -0.44 1.28
CA ILE A 242 -7.84 -1.20 0.96
C ILE A 242 -8.57 -0.64 -0.25
N THR A 243 -8.98 -1.54 -1.14
CA THR A 243 -9.89 -1.25 -2.24
C THR A 243 -11.31 -1.70 -1.89
N VAL A 244 -12.27 -0.85 -2.21
CA VAL A 244 -13.71 -1.17 -2.14
C VAL A 244 -14.33 -0.86 -3.49
N GLY A 245 -14.79 -1.91 -4.17
CA GLY A 245 -15.54 -1.79 -5.42
C GLY A 245 -17.03 -1.94 -5.18
N SER A 246 -17.56 -3.13 -5.45
CA SER A 246 -18.99 -3.37 -5.56
C SER A 246 -19.81 -2.93 -4.34
N ALA A 247 -19.26 -2.94 -3.13
CA ALA A 247 -20.01 -2.51 -1.94
C ALA A 247 -20.38 -1.01 -1.94
N LEU A 248 -19.70 -0.16 -2.72
CA LEU A 248 -19.96 1.27 -2.76
C LEU A 248 -21.29 1.62 -3.46
N ASP A 249 -21.98 2.63 -2.95
CA ASP A 249 -23.22 3.19 -3.53
C ASP A 249 -23.03 3.74 -4.95
N ILE A 250 -21.86 4.30 -5.27
CA ILE A 250 -21.49 4.71 -6.64
C ILE A 250 -21.42 3.52 -7.63
N PHE A 251 -21.42 2.29 -7.12
CA PHE A 251 -21.48 1.03 -7.86
C PHE A 251 -22.70 0.16 -7.45
N GLY A 252 -23.76 0.77 -6.92
CA GLY A 252 -25.00 0.06 -6.58
C GLY A 252 -24.93 -0.84 -5.34
N GLY A 253 -23.95 -0.63 -4.46
CA GLY A 253 -23.92 -1.21 -3.12
C GLY A 253 -24.52 -0.29 -2.04
N ASP A 254 -24.45 -0.72 -0.78
CA ASP A 254 -25.05 -0.01 0.35
C ASP A 254 -24.05 0.86 1.13
N LEU A 255 -22.75 0.69 0.90
CA LEU A 255 -21.71 1.44 1.59
C LEU A 255 -21.55 2.82 0.94
N SER A 256 -21.73 3.88 1.72
CA SER A 256 -21.60 5.25 1.23
C SER A 256 -20.15 5.57 0.82
N TYR A 257 -19.96 5.94 -0.45
CA TYR A 257 -18.66 6.42 -0.96
C TYR A 257 -18.15 7.63 -0.17
N GLU A 258 -19.03 8.59 0.12
CA GLU A 258 -18.65 9.79 0.89
C GLU A 258 -18.09 9.42 2.28
N LYS A 259 -18.68 8.45 2.97
CA LYS A 259 -18.18 7.99 4.27
C LYS A 259 -16.82 7.30 4.16
N VAL A 260 -16.57 6.58 3.06
CA VAL A 260 -15.27 5.95 2.79
C VAL A 260 -14.20 7.02 2.51
N VAL A 261 -14.54 8.08 1.78
CA VAL A 261 -13.64 9.24 1.57
C VAL A 261 -13.35 9.96 2.88
N GLN A 262 -14.37 10.22 3.69
CA GLN A 262 -14.19 10.83 5.02
C GLN A 262 -13.29 9.99 5.92
N TRP A 263 -13.45 8.66 5.88
CA TRP A 263 -12.57 7.73 6.59
C TRP A 263 -11.14 7.82 6.06
N HIS A 264 -10.93 7.86 4.74
CA HIS A 264 -9.59 8.00 4.15
C HIS A 264 -8.91 9.29 4.61
N ASP A 265 -9.62 10.42 4.54
CA ASP A 265 -9.11 11.72 4.97
C ASP A 265 -8.76 11.77 6.46
N SER A 266 -9.50 11.06 7.32
CA SER A 266 -9.19 11.02 8.75
C SER A 266 -7.89 10.28 9.03
N GLN A 267 -7.53 9.28 8.23
CA GLN A 267 -6.28 8.54 8.44
C GLN A 267 -5.06 9.44 8.23
N HIS A 268 -5.12 10.32 7.23
CA HIS A 268 -4.03 11.26 6.94
C HIS A 268 -3.91 12.37 8.00
N LYS A 269 -5.05 12.86 8.52
CA LYS A 269 -5.03 13.85 9.63
C LYS A 269 -4.46 13.27 10.92
N ASP A 270 -4.85 12.06 11.29
CA ASP A 270 -4.34 11.39 12.48
C ASP A 270 -2.81 11.22 12.41
N SER A 271 -2.29 10.94 11.21
CA SER A 271 -0.84 10.80 10.99
C SER A 271 -0.06 12.10 11.08
N ASP A 272 -0.63 13.21 10.57
CA ASP A 272 -0.02 14.54 10.67
C ASP A 272 0.03 14.98 12.14
N ASP A 273 -1.05 14.78 12.89
CA ASP A 273 -1.13 15.07 14.33
C ASP A 273 -0.17 14.21 15.15
N GLU A 274 -0.03 12.91 14.83
CA GLU A 274 0.91 12.01 15.50
C GLU A 274 2.37 12.37 15.18
N TYR A 275 2.65 12.80 13.95
CA TYR A 275 3.96 13.29 13.54
C TYR A 275 4.35 14.57 14.28
N GLU A 276 3.46 15.56 14.35
CA GLU A 276 3.68 16.80 15.08
C GLU A 276 3.88 16.56 16.58
N ARG A 277 3.09 15.66 17.19
CA ARG A 277 3.30 15.24 18.58
C ARG A 277 4.66 14.56 18.78
N SER A 278 5.06 13.70 17.85
CA SER A 278 6.36 13.00 17.90
C SER A 278 7.54 13.99 17.77
N LEU A 279 7.42 14.98 16.89
CA LEU A 279 8.38 16.08 16.76
C LEU A 279 8.48 16.91 18.04
N ALA A 280 7.34 17.28 18.62
CA ALA A 280 7.29 18.03 19.88
C ALA A 280 7.96 17.25 21.03
N MET A 281 7.65 15.97 21.19
CA MET A 281 8.29 15.11 22.20
C MET A 281 9.80 14.97 21.97
N ALA A 282 10.26 14.83 20.72
CA ALA A 282 11.67 14.76 20.40
C ALA A 282 12.40 16.08 20.71
N ALA A 283 11.76 17.22 20.45
CA ALA A 283 12.28 18.54 20.77
C ALA A 283 12.40 18.76 22.29
N GLU A 284 11.39 18.37 23.06
CA GLU A 284 11.42 18.42 24.53
C GLU A 284 12.54 17.55 25.11
N ALA A 285 12.70 16.32 24.61
CA ALA A 285 13.78 15.43 25.04
C ALA A 285 15.17 16.00 24.72
N ALA A 286 15.33 16.62 23.55
CA ALA A 286 16.59 17.29 23.16
C ALA A 286 16.89 18.49 24.05
N LEU A 287 15.88 19.30 24.38
CA LEU A 287 16.01 20.45 25.28
C LEU A 287 16.39 20.00 26.71
N ALA A 288 15.73 18.95 27.22
CA ALA A 288 16.06 18.37 28.52
C ALA A 288 17.50 17.84 28.57
N ALA A 289 17.97 17.19 27.50
CA ALA A 289 19.35 16.73 27.39
C ALA A 289 20.36 17.89 27.35
N ALA A 290 20.05 18.97 26.63
CA ALA A 290 20.90 20.17 26.58
C ALA A 290 21.02 20.82 27.96
N PHE A 291 19.91 21.02 28.67
CA PHE A 291 19.91 21.54 30.05
C PHE A 291 20.66 20.64 31.03
N ALA A 292 20.54 19.32 30.90
CA ALA A 292 21.31 18.38 31.70
C ALA A 292 22.82 18.51 31.43
N SER A 293 23.21 18.74 30.17
CA SER A 293 24.61 18.96 29.81
C SER A 293 25.16 20.28 30.35
N GLU A 294 24.40 21.37 30.30
CA GLU A 294 24.80 22.67 30.84
C GLU A 294 24.97 22.61 32.37
N LYS A 295 24.03 21.98 33.08
CA LYS A 295 24.17 21.73 34.52
C LYS A 295 25.39 20.87 34.85
N ALA A 296 25.68 19.86 34.04
CA ALA A 296 26.87 19.03 34.23
C ALA A 296 28.17 19.84 34.04
N ILE A 297 28.20 20.76 33.07
CA ILE A 297 29.31 21.69 32.85
C ILE A 297 29.47 22.63 34.06
N GLU A 298 28.38 23.24 34.54
CA GLU A 298 28.41 24.15 35.69
C GLU A 298 28.91 23.46 36.97
N VAL A 299 28.47 22.22 37.21
CA VAL A 299 28.94 21.39 38.32
C VAL A 299 30.43 21.06 38.17
N ALA A 300 30.89 20.72 36.96
CA ALA A 300 32.31 20.45 36.71
C ALA A 300 33.18 21.69 36.96
N GLU A 301 32.72 22.88 36.57
CA GLU A 301 33.43 24.14 36.82
C GLU A 301 33.49 24.49 38.31
N LYS A 302 32.38 24.39 39.05
CA LYS A 302 32.36 24.58 40.51
C LYS A 302 33.29 23.58 41.22
N THR A 303 33.26 22.31 40.80
CA THR A 303 34.15 21.27 41.35
C THR A 303 35.62 21.61 41.11
N LYS A 304 35.96 22.11 39.91
CA LYS A 304 37.31 22.54 39.55
C LYS A 304 37.75 23.75 40.37
N GLN A 305 36.85 24.70 40.61
CA GLN A 305 37.12 25.88 41.43
C GLN A 305 37.35 25.50 42.90
N SER A 306 36.50 24.64 43.48
CA SER A 306 36.68 24.11 44.84
C SER A 306 37.99 23.32 44.99
N TYR A 307 38.35 22.51 43.99
CA TYR A 307 39.62 21.78 43.97
C TYR A 307 40.83 22.74 43.95
N ASN A 308 40.78 23.81 43.16
CA ASN A 308 41.85 24.82 43.10
C ASN A 308 41.99 25.60 44.42
N VAL A 309 40.87 25.91 45.09
CA VAL A 309 40.88 26.54 46.43
C VAL A 309 41.53 25.60 47.45
N LEU A 310 41.16 24.32 47.48
CA LEU A 310 41.77 23.33 48.38
C LEU A 310 43.28 23.16 48.14
N LYS A 311 43.73 23.24 46.88
CA LYS A 311 45.16 23.21 46.53
C LYS A 311 45.94 24.45 46.97
N SER A 312 45.25 25.58 47.16
CA SER A 312 45.87 26.86 47.53
C SER A 312 45.96 27.10 49.04
N LEU A 313 45.35 26.23 49.86
CA LEU A 313 45.44 26.33 51.31
C LEU A 313 46.87 25.97 51.77
N PRO A 314 47.50 26.79 52.63
CA PRO A 314 48.81 26.48 53.18
C PRO A 314 48.75 25.17 53.96
N CYS A 315 49.66 24.24 53.68
CA CYS A 315 49.84 23.04 54.47
C CYS A 315 50.25 23.48 55.90
N GLN A 316 49.31 23.50 56.85
CA GLN A 316 49.65 23.59 58.25
C GLN A 316 50.30 22.26 58.64
N GLN A 317 51.63 22.20 58.53
CA GLN A 317 52.44 21.21 59.21
C GLN A 317 52.30 21.46 60.72
N THR A 318 51.35 20.79 61.35
CA THR A 318 51.30 20.65 62.80
C THR A 318 52.53 19.84 63.20
N ARG A 319 53.62 20.53 63.57
CA ARG A 319 54.78 19.91 64.23
C ARG A 319 54.32 19.37 65.58
N LEU A 320 54.08 18.06 65.64
CA LEU A 320 54.10 17.30 66.89
C LEU A 320 55.54 17.35 67.44
N LYS A 321 55.75 18.15 68.49
CA LYS A 321 56.98 18.14 69.29
C LYS A 321 56.97 16.89 70.18
N SER A 322 57.96 16.03 70.03
CA SER A 322 58.34 15.02 71.01
C SER A 322 59.68 15.40 71.64
N VAL A 323 59.63 15.62 72.96
CA VAL A 323 60.73 15.81 73.95
C VAL A 323 61.67 16.98 73.72
#